data_AF-A0A3N0EIG9-F1
#
_entry.id   AF-A0A3N0EIG9-F1
#
_cell.length_a   1.000
_cell.length_b   1.000
_cell.length_c   1.000
_cell.angle_alpha   90.00
_cell.angle_beta   90.00
_cell.angle_gamma   90.00
#
_symmetry.space_group_name_H-M   'P 1'
#
loop_
_entity.id
_entity.type
_entity.pdbx_description
1 polymer ?
#
loop_
_entity_poly.entity_id
_entity_poly.type
_entity_poly.pdbx_seq_one_letter_code
_entity_poly.pdbx_strand_id
1 'polypeptide(L)'
;MTATVAPGDLNEFCTRCGRSLRASSSVRRGYGPTCVSYLHNARDNADLSEFHPWQADKASELLETCGLVPTDHPNVYRAVSSDGSRTYLSTTDGCTCKAGQYRVPCYHRASVTMLRATRKTRRRRARAPR
;
A
#
# COMPACT_ATOMS: atom_id res chain seq x y z
N MET A 1 10.37 22.31 -0.59
CA MET A 1 9.51 21.74 -1.66
C MET A 1 8.32 21.06 -1.00
N THR A 2 7.22 21.79 -0.82
CA THR A 2 5.98 21.29 -0.22
C THR A 2 5.15 20.62 -1.31
N ALA A 3 5.05 19.28 -1.28
CA ALA A 3 4.11 18.55 -2.12
C ALA A 3 2.68 18.91 -1.68
N THR A 4 1.98 19.69 -2.49
CA THR A 4 0.54 19.98 -2.33
C THR A 4 -0.23 18.71 -2.67
N VAL A 5 -0.50 17.87 -1.66
CA VAL A 5 -1.49 16.79 -1.77
C VAL A 5 -2.87 17.40 -1.99
N ALA A 6 -3.56 16.97 -3.05
CA ALA A 6 -4.89 17.44 -3.39
C ALA A 6 -5.87 17.22 -2.21
N PRO A 7 -6.82 18.13 -1.97
CA PRO A 7 -7.71 18.11 -0.80
C PRO A 7 -8.76 16.97 -0.77
N GLY A 8 -8.67 15.96 -1.65
CA GLY A 8 -9.59 14.81 -1.73
C GLY A 8 -9.13 13.52 -1.06
N ASP A 9 -7.86 13.43 -0.62
CA ASP A 9 -7.25 12.17 -0.14
C ASP A 9 -7.11 12.09 1.39
N LEU A 10 -7.87 12.89 2.14
CA LEU A 10 -7.89 12.80 3.59
C LEU A 10 -8.67 11.57 4.02
N ASN A 11 -8.00 10.66 4.72
CA ASN A 11 -8.62 9.43 5.17
C ASN A 11 -8.73 9.41 6.69
N GLU A 12 -9.95 9.52 7.20
CA GLU A 12 -10.26 9.56 8.63
C GLU A 12 -10.08 8.21 9.31
N PHE A 13 -9.83 7.14 8.56
CA PHE A 13 -9.62 5.79 9.07
C PHE A 13 -8.35 5.17 8.53
N CYS A 14 -7.63 4.41 9.35
CA CYS A 14 -6.43 3.71 8.90
C CYS A 14 -6.76 2.73 7.77
N THR A 15 -6.13 2.86 6.61
CA THR A 15 -6.33 1.98 5.46
C THR A 15 -6.00 0.52 5.78
N ARG A 16 -5.05 0.24 6.69
CA ARG A 16 -4.72 -1.14 7.11
C ARG A 16 -5.66 -1.69 8.17
N CYS A 17 -5.80 -1.03 9.32
CA CYS A 17 -6.52 -1.60 10.47
C CYS A 17 -7.96 -1.08 10.67
N GLY A 18 -8.37 -0.03 9.95
CA GLY A 18 -9.70 0.58 10.06
C GLY A 18 -9.93 1.45 11.31
N ARG A 19 -8.92 1.65 12.17
CA ARG A 19 -9.04 2.52 13.35
C ARG A 19 -9.17 3.99 12.91
N SER A 20 -10.01 4.76 13.60
CA SER A 20 -10.14 6.21 13.39
C SER A 20 -8.80 6.93 13.59
N LEU A 21 -8.47 7.84 12.68
CA LEU A 21 -7.31 8.71 12.69
C LEU A 21 -7.74 10.11 13.12
N ARG A 22 -7.04 10.68 14.10
CA ARG A 22 -7.35 12.00 14.66
C ARG A 22 -6.28 13.05 14.37
N ALA A 23 -5.03 12.64 14.30
CA ALA A 23 -3.93 13.54 13.97
C ALA A 23 -3.96 13.85 12.46
N SER A 24 -3.86 15.13 12.10
CA SER A 24 -3.85 15.60 10.71
C SER A 24 -2.79 14.90 9.84
N SER A 25 -1.60 14.64 10.42
CA SER A 25 -0.53 13.88 9.78
C SER A 25 -0.91 12.43 9.48
N SER A 26 -1.68 11.79 10.37
CA SER A 26 -2.17 10.43 10.15
C SER A 26 -3.29 10.41 9.11
N VAL A 27 -4.22 11.36 9.16
CA VAL A 27 -5.32 11.48 8.19
C VAL A 27 -4.78 11.72 6.78
N ARG A 28 -3.81 12.61 6.64
CA ARG A 28 -3.13 12.89 5.35
C ARG A 28 -2.38 11.69 4.79
N ARG A 29 -1.80 10.86 5.66
CA ARG A 29 -1.09 9.64 5.27
C ARG A 29 -2.03 8.44 5.05
N GLY A 30 -3.21 8.46 5.66
CA GLY A 30 -4.14 7.32 5.72
C GLY A 30 -3.69 6.16 6.62
N TYR A 31 -2.63 6.33 7.40
CA TYR A 31 -2.12 5.32 8.34
C TYR A 31 -1.82 5.92 9.72
N GLY A 32 -2.28 5.22 10.76
CA GLY A 32 -1.96 5.55 12.15
C GLY A 32 -0.52 5.17 12.52
N PRO A 33 0.06 5.76 13.59
CA PRO A 33 1.48 5.64 13.92
C PRO A 33 1.94 4.19 14.08
N THR A 34 1.20 3.37 14.83
CA THR A 34 1.52 1.94 14.98
C THR A 34 1.47 1.19 13.66
N CYS A 35 0.51 1.52 12.78
CA CYS A 35 0.41 0.86 11.48
C CYS A 35 1.59 1.20 10.58
N VAL A 36 2.14 2.41 10.67
CA VAL A 36 3.37 2.78 9.97
C VAL A 36 4.56 1.98 10.45
N SER A 37 4.71 1.78 11.77
CA SER A 37 5.78 0.91 12.29
C SER A 37 5.68 -0.52 11.74
N TYR A 38 4.46 -1.05 11.59
CA TYR A 38 4.28 -2.36 10.93
C TYR A 38 4.64 -2.33 9.45
N LEU A 39 4.42 -1.21 8.74
CA LEU A 39 4.85 -1.07 7.34
C LEU A 39 6.38 -1.05 7.23
N HIS A 40 7.08 -0.36 8.15
CA HIS A 40 8.54 -0.35 8.18
C HIS A 40 9.12 -1.76 8.39
N ASN A 41 8.48 -2.57 9.24
CA ASN A 41 8.89 -3.95 9.50
C ASN A 41 8.23 -4.95 8.53
N ALA A 42 7.52 -4.50 7.50
CA ALA A 42 6.71 -5.38 6.64
C ALA A 42 7.59 -6.38 5.87
N ARG A 43 8.78 -5.93 5.48
CA ARG A 43 9.78 -6.76 4.80
C ARG A 43 10.15 -8.00 5.62
N ASP A 44 10.42 -7.82 6.91
CA ASP A 44 10.90 -8.90 7.79
C ASP A 44 9.85 -9.99 8.02
N ASN A 45 8.59 -9.69 7.77
CA ASN A 45 7.46 -10.60 8.00
C ASN A 45 6.95 -11.26 6.70
N ALA A 46 7.50 -10.90 5.54
CA ALA A 46 7.01 -11.34 4.24
C ALA A 46 7.90 -12.43 3.64
N ASP A 47 7.28 -13.45 3.03
CA ASP A 47 8.01 -14.32 2.11
C ASP A 47 8.25 -13.57 0.81
N LEU A 48 9.53 -13.32 0.51
CA LEU A 48 9.98 -12.58 -0.66
C LEU A 48 10.93 -13.40 -1.53
N SER A 49 10.95 -14.72 -1.34
CA SER A 49 11.85 -15.63 -2.06
C SER A 49 11.73 -15.55 -3.59
N GLU A 50 10.55 -15.19 -4.11
CA GLU A 50 10.32 -14.99 -5.55
C GLU A 50 10.86 -13.66 -6.11
N PHE A 51 11.28 -12.73 -5.25
CA PHE A 51 11.69 -11.38 -5.65
C PHE A 51 13.21 -11.19 -5.52
N HIS A 52 13.77 -10.44 -6.46
CA HIS A 52 15.16 -10.03 -6.33
C HIS A 52 15.31 -9.02 -5.17
N PRO A 53 16.44 -9.01 -4.41
CA PRO A 53 16.65 -8.06 -3.30
C PRO A 53 16.32 -6.59 -3.62
N TRP A 54 16.78 -6.05 -4.76
CA TRP A 54 16.43 -4.69 -5.18
C TRP A 54 14.92 -4.45 -5.33
N GLN A 55 14.14 -5.48 -5.70
CA GLN A 55 12.69 -5.38 -5.79
C GLN A 55 12.06 -5.30 -4.40
N ALA A 56 12.62 -6.02 -3.43
CA ALA A 56 12.23 -5.89 -2.03
C ALA A 56 12.58 -4.50 -1.48
N ASP A 57 13.77 -3.97 -1.79
CA ASP A 57 14.17 -2.62 -1.36
C ASP A 57 13.23 -1.54 -1.91
N LYS A 58 12.98 -1.55 -3.22
CA LYS A 58 11.99 -0.65 -3.86
C LYS A 58 10.57 -0.86 -3.32
N ALA A 59 10.24 -2.08 -2.92
CA ALA A 59 8.94 -2.38 -2.36
C ALA A 59 8.74 -1.78 -0.96
N SER A 60 9.79 -1.81 -0.13
CA SER A 60 9.83 -1.12 1.17
C SER A 60 9.70 0.39 0.99
N GLU A 61 10.48 0.99 0.08
CA GLU A 61 10.36 2.43 -0.23
C GLU A 61 8.93 2.84 -0.61
N LEU A 62 8.26 2.02 -1.44
CA LEU A 62 6.88 2.26 -1.85
C LEU A 62 5.90 2.20 -0.66
N LEU A 63 6.14 1.32 0.31
CA LEU A 63 5.31 1.22 1.52
C LEU A 63 5.56 2.38 2.50
N GLU A 64 6.81 2.76 2.70
CA GLU A 64 7.21 3.87 3.56
C GLU A 64 6.62 5.20 3.09
N THR A 65 6.64 5.42 1.77
CA THR A 65 6.03 6.58 1.11
C THR A 65 4.51 6.49 1.00
N CYS A 66 3.89 5.41 1.49
CA CYS A 66 2.46 5.14 1.41
C CYS A 66 1.93 5.13 -0.04
N GLY A 67 2.78 4.75 -1.01
CA GLY A 67 2.45 4.68 -2.44
C GLY A 67 1.54 3.52 -2.84
N LEU A 68 1.14 2.67 -1.91
CA LEU A 68 0.10 1.64 -2.10
C LEU A 68 -1.23 2.07 -1.49
N VAL A 69 -2.21 2.32 -2.36
CA VAL A 69 -3.55 2.75 -2.00
C VAL A 69 -4.54 1.60 -2.19
N PRO A 70 -5.37 1.25 -1.19
CA PRO A 70 -6.41 0.24 -1.37
C PRO A 70 -7.44 0.70 -2.40
N THR A 71 -7.98 -0.25 -3.17
CA THR A 71 -9.14 0.00 -4.06
C THR A 71 -10.43 -0.50 -3.41
N ASP A 72 -11.56 -0.26 -4.07
CA ASP A 72 -12.85 -0.86 -3.67
C ASP A 72 -12.86 -2.39 -3.83
N HIS A 73 -11.98 -2.94 -4.66
CA HIS A 73 -11.83 -4.38 -4.82
C HIS A 73 -10.93 -4.97 -3.72
N PRO A 74 -11.38 -6.03 -3.03
CA PRO A 74 -10.60 -6.65 -1.99
C PRO A 74 -9.31 -7.23 -2.56
N ASN A 75 -8.20 -6.99 -1.86
CA ASN A 75 -6.84 -7.46 -2.21
C ASN A 75 -6.26 -6.87 -3.49
N VAL A 76 -6.93 -5.90 -4.12
CA VAL A 76 -6.39 -5.12 -5.23
C VAL A 76 -5.97 -3.75 -4.72
N TYR A 77 -4.76 -3.36 -5.07
CA TYR A 77 -4.17 -2.08 -4.67
C TYR A 77 -3.71 -1.31 -5.88
N ARG A 78 -3.77 0.01 -5.77
CA ARG A 78 -3.18 0.92 -6.72
C ARG A 78 -1.81 1.34 -6.21
N ALA A 79 -0.77 0.92 -6.91
CA ALA A 79 0.58 1.41 -6.72
C ALA A 79 0.76 2.69 -7.53
N VAL A 80 1.19 3.76 -6.87
CA VAL A 80 1.49 5.05 -7.50
C VAL A 80 2.99 5.11 -7.77
N SER A 81 3.40 5.50 -8.96
CA SER A 81 4.82 5.70 -9.27
C SER A 81 5.41 6.83 -8.43
N SER A 82 6.71 6.80 -8.19
CA SER A 82 7.39 7.80 -7.34
C SER A 82 7.25 9.24 -7.85
N ASP A 83 7.05 9.43 -9.16
CA ASP A 83 6.80 10.73 -9.81
C ASP A 83 5.30 11.11 -9.85
N GLY A 84 4.41 10.25 -9.35
CA GLY A 84 2.96 10.44 -9.37
C GLY A 84 2.31 10.35 -10.76
N SER A 85 3.09 10.12 -11.83
CA SER A 85 2.60 10.22 -13.22
C SER A 85 1.84 8.97 -13.68
N ARG A 86 2.05 7.82 -13.02
CA ARG A 86 1.48 6.53 -13.40
C ARG A 86 0.94 5.79 -12.20
N THR A 87 -0.08 4.99 -12.46
CA THR A 87 -0.61 4.06 -11.45
C THR A 87 -0.76 2.67 -12.04
N TYR A 88 -0.56 1.67 -11.20
CA TYR A 88 -0.68 0.25 -11.56
C TYR A 88 -1.58 -0.46 -10.57
N LEU A 89 -2.46 -1.33 -11.07
CA LEU A 89 -3.21 -2.24 -10.22
C LEU A 89 -2.33 -3.45 -9.90
N SER A 90 -2.25 -3.80 -8.63
CA SER A 90 -1.40 -4.88 -8.15
C SER A 90 -2.14 -5.73 -7.11
N THR A 91 -1.96 -7.03 -7.24
CA THR A 91 -2.26 -8.06 -6.24
C THR A 91 -0.95 -8.74 -5.85
N THR A 92 -1.01 -9.80 -5.03
CA THR A 92 0.15 -10.69 -4.80
C THR A 92 0.56 -11.43 -6.08
N ASP A 93 -0.42 -11.76 -6.91
CA ASP A 93 -0.27 -12.70 -8.02
C ASP A 93 -0.10 -12.00 -9.38
N GLY A 94 -0.45 -10.73 -9.48
CA GLY A 94 -0.39 -9.98 -10.74
C GLY A 94 -0.22 -8.48 -10.56
N CYS A 95 0.30 -7.83 -11.59
CA CYS A 95 0.39 -6.37 -11.66
C CYS A 95 0.18 -5.89 -13.10
N THR A 96 -0.45 -4.72 -13.27
CA THR A 96 -0.65 -4.11 -14.59
C THR A 96 0.58 -3.37 -15.11
N CYS A 97 1.70 -3.33 -14.37
CA CYS A 97 2.95 -2.80 -14.88
C CYS A 97 3.52 -3.71 -15.99
N LYS A 98 4.45 -3.18 -16.80
CA LYS A 98 5.06 -3.94 -17.90
C LYS A 98 5.60 -5.31 -17.45
N ALA A 99 6.33 -5.36 -16.34
CA ALA A 99 6.84 -6.60 -15.76
C ALA A 99 5.72 -7.59 -15.38
N GLY A 100 4.67 -7.10 -14.69
CA GLY A 100 3.53 -7.94 -14.31
C GLY A 100 2.71 -8.45 -15.50
N GLN A 101 2.63 -7.70 -16.59
CA GLN A 101 1.99 -8.14 -17.85
C GLN A 101 2.73 -9.34 -18.47
N TYR A 102 4.06 -9.38 -18.34
CA TYR A 102 4.89 -10.54 -18.73
C TYR A 102 4.96 -11.63 -17.65
N ARG A 103 4.15 -11.53 -16.58
CA ARG A 103 4.12 -12.47 -15.44
C ARG A 103 5.47 -12.65 -14.74
N VAL A 104 6.35 -11.66 -14.81
CA VAL A 104 7.62 -11.67 -14.06
C VAL A 104 7.46 -10.94 -12.71
N PRO A 105 8.28 -11.30 -11.69
CA PRO A 105 8.28 -10.60 -10.41
C PRO A 105 8.54 -9.09 -10.58
N CYS A 106 7.84 -8.27 -9.81
CA CYS A 106 8.01 -6.82 -9.82
C CYS A 106 7.83 -6.25 -8.42
N TYR A 107 8.45 -5.11 -8.13
CA TYR A 107 8.40 -4.50 -6.80
C TYR A 107 6.97 -4.14 -6.35
N HIS A 108 6.04 -3.84 -7.27
CA HIS A 108 4.63 -3.60 -6.91
C HIS A 108 3.97 -4.83 -6.26
N ARG A 109 4.21 -6.03 -6.82
CA ARG A 109 3.75 -7.30 -6.24
C ARG A 109 4.41 -7.55 -4.90
N ALA A 110 5.73 -7.35 -4.82
CA ALA A 110 6.47 -7.46 -3.55
C ALA A 110 5.89 -6.53 -2.46
N SER A 111 5.58 -5.27 -2.80
CA SER A 111 4.95 -4.33 -1.86
C SER A 111 3.59 -4.81 -1.39
N VAL A 112 2.78 -5.41 -2.28
CA VAL A 112 1.49 -5.99 -1.90
C VAL A 112 1.68 -7.21 -1.01
N THR A 113 2.65 -8.08 -1.30
CA THR A 113 3.03 -9.22 -0.48
C THR A 113 3.43 -8.78 0.93
N MET A 114 4.34 -7.81 1.04
CA MET A 114 4.73 -7.17 2.30
C MET A 114 3.54 -6.59 3.06
N LEU A 115 2.71 -5.79 2.39
CA LEU A 115 1.54 -5.17 3.01
C LEU A 115 0.57 -6.23 3.56
N ARG A 116 0.36 -7.32 2.81
CA ARG A 116 -0.52 -8.42 3.24
C ARG A 116 0.05 -9.18 4.43
N ALA A 117 1.36 -9.38 4.52
CA ALA A 117 2.01 -9.97 5.70
C ALA A 117 1.73 -9.15 6.96
N THR A 118 1.56 -7.82 6.82
CA THR A 118 1.18 -6.98 7.94
C THR A 118 -0.33 -6.95 8.20
N ARG A 119 -1.24 -7.45 7.37
CA ARG A 119 -2.67 -7.15 7.56
C ARG A 119 -3.25 -7.80 8.83
N LYS A 120 -3.92 -7.00 9.66
CA LYS A 120 -4.92 -7.52 10.59
C LYS A 120 -6.23 -7.71 9.82
N THR A 121 -7.01 -8.74 10.15
CA THR A 121 -8.38 -8.89 9.64
C THR A 121 -9.13 -7.59 9.89
N ARG A 122 -9.44 -6.84 8.83
CA ARG A 122 -10.29 -5.65 8.95
C ARG A 122 -11.59 -6.16 9.58
N ARG A 123 -11.97 -5.66 10.76
CA ARG A 123 -13.36 -5.76 11.20
C ARG A 123 -14.17 -5.02 10.12
N ARG A 124 -14.80 -5.77 9.21
CA ARG A 124 -15.63 -5.20 8.14
C ARG A 124 -16.68 -4.33 8.82
N ARG A 125 -16.62 -3.01 8.62
CA ARG A 125 -17.85 -2.21 8.61
C ARG A 125 -18.40 -2.32 7.20
N ALA A 126 -19.63 -2.81 7.11
CA ALA A 126 -20.41 -2.74 5.87
C ALA A 126 -20.36 -1.30 5.36
N ARG A 127 -19.95 -1.12 4.11
CA ARG A 127 -20.15 0.15 3.40
C ARG A 127 -21.66 0.36 3.33
N ALA A 128 -22.17 1.39 4.00
CA ALA A 128 -23.57 1.77 3.84
C ALA A 128 -23.80 2.12 2.35
N PRO A 129 -24.86 1.60 1.70
CA PRO A 129 -25.22 2.05 0.37
C PRO A 129 -25.54 3.55 0.40
N ARG A 130 -25.12 4.26 -0.64
CA ARG A 130 -25.49 5.67 -0.87
C ARG A 130 -26.94 5.77 -1.29
#